data_AF-A0A399IAJ8-F1
#
_entry.id   AF-A0A399IAJ8-F1
#
_cell.length_a   1.000
_cell.length_b   1.000
_cell.length_c   1.000
_cell.angle_alpha   90.00
_cell.angle_beta   90.00
_cell.angle_gamma   90.00
#
_symmetry.space_group_name_H-M   'P 1'
#
loop_
_entity.id
_entity.type
_entity.pdbx_description
1 polymer ?
#
loop_
_entity_poly.entity_id
_entity_poly.type
_entity_poly.pdbx_seq_one_letter_code
_entity_poly.pdbx_strand_id
1 'polypeptide(L)'
;MMRSTITAMFILTVCSTPLRAGEPTSATNLGGVQGGIFKSAHEIIGKKCVRCHSDKRIDVALSEKKNMTKIQQEMERKGARLTGKERQVLGIYWKENPLK
;
A
#
# COMPACT_ATOMS: atom_id res chain seq x y z
N MET A 1 -3.69 -39.40 -47.85
CA MET A 1 -3.28 -38.54 -48.99
C MET A 1 -3.06 -37.12 -48.45
N MET A 2 -1.79 -36.71 -48.39
CA MET A 2 -1.22 -35.50 -49.03
C MET A 2 -1.67 -34.18 -48.36
N ARG A 3 -0.89 -33.67 -47.40
CA ARG A 3 0.27 -32.76 -47.55
C ARG A 3 -0.12 -31.38 -48.14
N SER A 4 -0.23 -30.37 -47.27
CA SER A 4 -0.16 -28.96 -47.67
C SER A 4 0.94 -28.23 -46.89
N THR A 5 2.04 -28.07 -47.61
CA THR A 5 2.91 -26.89 -47.75
C THR A 5 3.26 -26.01 -46.54
N ILE A 6 4.56 -26.03 -46.27
CA ILE A 6 5.43 -25.06 -45.61
C ILE A 6 5.29 -23.67 -46.26
N THR A 7 5.14 -22.61 -45.44
CA THR A 7 5.83 -21.32 -45.67
C THR A 7 6.10 -20.64 -44.33
N ALA A 8 7.39 -20.50 -43.99
CA ALA A 8 7.87 -19.69 -42.90
C ALA A 8 7.81 -18.21 -43.29
N MET A 9 7.39 -17.34 -42.36
CA MET A 9 7.84 -15.95 -42.38
C MET A 9 8.01 -15.45 -40.95
N PHE A 10 9.27 -15.46 -40.53
CA PHE A 10 9.81 -14.72 -39.41
C PHE A 10 9.57 -13.23 -39.65
N ILE A 11 8.87 -12.55 -38.72
CA ILE A 11 9.01 -11.10 -38.55
C ILE A 11 9.29 -10.85 -37.07
N LEU A 12 10.59 -10.75 -36.79
CA LEU A 12 11.18 -10.23 -35.57
C LEU A 12 10.95 -8.70 -35.55
N THR A 13 9.83 -8.25 -35.00
CA THR A 13 9.64 -6.82 -34.73
C THR A 13 10.16 -6.50 -33.34
N VAL A 14 11.43 -6.08 -33.29
CA VAL A 14 12.09 -5.58 -32.09
C VAL A 14 11.62 -4.14 -31.87
N CYS A 15 10.52 -3.94 -31.14
CA CYS A 15 10.13 -2.61 -30.70
C CYS A 15 10.87 -2.24 -29.43
N SER A 16 11.93 -1.44 -29.59
CA SER A 16 12.70 -0.77 -28.55
C SER A 16 11.78 0.03 -27.62
N THR A 17 11.60 -0.42 -26.39
CA THR A 17 11.02 0.42 -25.35
C THR A 17 12.11 1.34 -24.80
N PRO A 18 11.93 2.68 -24.83
CA PRO A 18 12.84 3.57 -24.13
C PRO A 18 12.71 3.31 -22.62
N LEU A 19 13.82 2.85 -22.03
CA LEU A 19 14.00 2.73 -20.59
C LEU A 19 13.97 4.14 -19.99
N ARG A 20 12.79 4.61 -19.60
CA ARG A 20 12.61 5.94 -19.00
C ARG A 20 12.89 5.84 -17.50
N ALA A 21 14.17 5.84 -17.14
CA ALA A 21 14.62 6.09 -15.78
C ALA A 21 14.50 7.59 -15.49
N GLY A 22 13.39 7.99 -14.87
CA GLY A 22 13.24 9.29 -14.26
C GLY A 22 13.26 9.15 -12.74
N GLU A 23 14.37 9.54 -12.12
CA GLU A 23 14.46 9.85 -10.69
C GLU A 23 14.96 11.30 -10.55
N PRO A 24 14.81 11.97 -9.41
CA PRO A 24 13.65 12.07 -8.54
C PRO A 24 13.27 13.56 -8.44
N THR A 25 12.09 13.97 -8.89
CA THR A 25 11.63 15.33 -8.58
C THR A 25 11.22 15.39 -7.13
N SER A 26 12.15 15.87 -6.32
CA SER A 26 11.97 16.39 -4.97
C SER A 26 10.62 17.11 -4.86
N ALA A 27 9.62 16.43 -4.30
CA ALA A 27 8.28 16.98 -4.15
C ALA A 27 8.20 17.73 -2.82
N THR A 28 8.73 18.95 -2.80
CA THR A 28 8.37 19.96 -1.81
C THR A 28 7.01 20.53 -2.21
N ASN A 29 5.92 19.95 -1.72
CA ASN A 29 4.57 20.53 -1.85
C ASN A 29 3.72 20.17 -0.62
N LEU A 30 3.67 21.09 0.35
CA LEU A 30 2.94 21.01 1.62
C LEU A 30 1.42 21.28 1.46
N GLY A 31 0.84 20.84 0.34
CA GLY A 31 -0.62 20.83 0.09
C GLY A 31 -1.19 19.42 -0.09
N GLY A 32 -0.36 18.38 0.05
CA GLY A 32 -0.73 16.96 -0.09
C GLY A 32 -0.47 16.12 1.16
N VAL A 33 -0.23 16.75 2.31
CA VAL A 33 0.17 16.07 3.55
C VAL A 33 -0.89 15.07 4.03
N GLN A 34 -2.18 15.39 3.91
CA GLN A 34 -3.27 14.47 4.23
C GLN A 34 -3.26 13.26 3.31
N GLY A 35 -3.29 13.47 1.99
CA GLY A 35 -3.28 12.37 1.02
C GLY A 35 -2.06 11.45 1.16
N GLY A 36 -0.89 12.03 1.45
CA GLY A 36 0.34 11.28 1.70
C GLY A 36 0.27 10.42 2.97
N ILE A 37 -0.28 10.94 4.06
CA ILE A 37 -0.46 10.21 5.31
C ILE A 37 -1.49 9.09 5.16
N PHE A 38 -2.63 9.34 4.52
CA PHE A 38 -3.64 8.31 4.27
C PHE A 38 -3.09 7.17 3.41
N LYS A 39 -2.38 7.48 2.31
CA LYS A 39 -1.72 6.46 1.48
C LYS A 39 -0.70 5.66 2.30
N SER A 40 0.15 6.34 3.05
CA SER A 40 1.16 5.69 3.90
C SER A 40 0.51 4.79 4.96
N ALA A 41 -0.59 5.22 5.57
CA ALA A 41 -1.32 4.45 6.56
C ALA A 41 -1.90 3.15 5.96
N HIS A 42 -2.54 3.24 4.78
CA HIS A 42 -3.04 2.05 4.09
C HIS A 42 -1.92 1.07 3.74
N GLU A 43 -0.76 1.57 3.27
CA GLU A 43 0.40 0.72 3.02
C GLU A 43 0.90 0.02 4.29
N ILE A 44 0.96 0.74 5.42
CA ILE A 44 1.36 0.16 6.71
C ILE A 44 0.36 -0.90 7.15
N ILE A 45 -0.95 -0.61 7.08
CA ILE A 45 -2.01 -1.56 7.46
C ILE A 45 -1.90 -2.84 6.64
N GLY A 46 -1.82 -2.72 5.30
CA GLY A 46 -1.72 -3.85 4.39
C GLY A 46 -0.42 -4.67 4.50
N LYS A 47 0.63 -4.11 5.11
CA LYS A 47 1.91 -4.83 5.32
C LYS A 47 2.10 -5.35 6.74
N LYS A 48 1.59 -4.65 7.74
CA LYS A 48 1.90 -4.88 9.16
C LYS A 48 0.70 -5.41 9.95
N CYS A 49 -0.47 -4.85 9.74
CA CYS A 49 -1.65 -5.14 10.56
C CYS A 49 -2.41 -6.38 10.09
N VAL A 50 -2.17 -6.84 8.86
CA VAL A 50 -2.82 -8.03 8.28
C VAL A 50 -2.04 -9.33 8.46
N ARG A 51 -0.85 -9.28 9.10
CA ARG A 51 0.04 -10.44 9.23
C ARG A 51 -0.51 -11.55 10.13
N CYS A 52 -1.36 -11.20 11.10
CA CYS A 52 -1.91 -12.14 12.07
C CYS A 52 -3.43 -12.37 11.90
N HIS A 53 -4.13 -11.43 11.29
CA HIS A 53 -5.58 -11.48 11.06
C HIS A 53 -5.97 -10.44 10.00
N SER A 54 -7.12 -10.58 9.37
CA SER A 54 -7.61 -9.60 8.38
C SER A 54 -7.80 -8.19 8.97
N ASP A 55 -7.62 -7.21 8.10
CA ASP A 55 -7.97 -5.80 8.23
C ASP A 55 -9.46 -5.53 8.52
N LYS A 56 -10.37 -6.46 8.22
CA LYS A 56 -11.79 -6.37 8.63
C LYS A 56 -11.97 -6.06 10.11
N ARG A 57 -11.02 -6.47 10.97
CA ARG A 57 -11.05 -6.15 12.41
C ARG A 57 -10.83 -4.67 12.69
N ILE A 58 -10.06 -3.98 11.83
CA ILE A 58 -9.85 -2.54 11.86
C ILE A 58 -11.15 -1.86 11.45
N ASP A 59 -11.79 -2.29 10.36
CA ASP A 59 -13.07 -1.74 9.90
C ASP A 59 -14.15 -1.84 10.97
N VAL A 60 -14.29 -3.02 11.59
CA VAL A 60 -15.22 -3.23 12.71
C VAL A 60 -14.87 -2.29 13.86
N ALA A 61 -13.61 -2.22 14.28
CA ALA A 61 -13.22 -1.35 15.39
C ALA A 61 -13.48 0.14 15.12
N LEU A 62 -13.26 0.59 13.88
CA LEU A 62 -13.56 1.95 13.45
C LEU A 62 -15.07 2.22 13.44
N SER A 63 -15.87 1.28 12.91
CA SER A 63 -17.34 1.40 12.88
C SER A 63 -17.94 1.47 14.29
N GLU A 64 -17.34 0.76 15.24
CA GLU A 64 -17.69 0.76 16.66
C GLU A 64 -17.08 1.94 17.44
N LYS A 65 -16.40 2.88 16.76
CA LYS A 65 -15.73 4.05 17.34
C LYS A 65 -14.76 3.68 18.47
N LYS A 66 -14.11 2.52 18.37
CA LYS A 66 -13.11 2.09 19.37
C LYS A 66 -11.88 2.98 19.31
N ASN A 67 -11.16 3.05 20.44
CA ASN A 67 -9.89 3.77 20.51
C ASN A 67 -8.80 2.98 19.77
N MET A 68 -8.54 3.37 18.52
CA MET A 68 -7.56 2.70 17.65
C MET A 68 -6.14 2.82 18.17
N THR A 69 -5.77 3.90 18.85
CA THR A 69 -4.45 4.03 19.47
C THR A 69 -4.23 2.96 20.54
N LYS A 70 -5.24 2.71 21.38
CA LYS A 70 -5.19 1.65 22.40
C LYS A 70 -5.12 0.26 21.77
N ILE A 71 -5.90 0.02 20.70
CA ILE A 71 -5.85 -1.24 19.96
C ILE A 71 -4.47 -1.46 19.33
N GLN A 72 -3.90 -0.43 18.69
CA GLN A 72 -2.56 -0.51 18.11
C GLN A 72 -1.52 -0.90 19.15
N GLN A 73 -1.51 -0.25 20.32
CA GLN A 73 -0.60 -0.58 21.42
C GLN A 73 -0.77 -2.03 21.89
N GLU A 74 -2.01 -2.50 22.00
CA GLU A 74 -2.31 -3.89 22.35
C GLU A 74 -1.83 -4.88 21.27
N MET A 75 -1.91 -4.51 19.98
CA MET A 75 -1.37 -5.33 18.90
C MET A 75 0.16 -5.36 18.93
N GLU A 76 0.81 -4.24 19.26
CA GLU A 76 2.27 -4.20 19.45
C GLU A 76 2.71 -5.08 20.63
N ARG A 77 1.96 -5.07 21.74
CA ARG A 77 2.18 -5.97 22.88
C ARG A 77 2.00 -7.46 22.50
N LYS A 78 1.12 -7.75 21.54
CA LYS A 78 0.90 -9.09 20.98
C LYS A 78 1.89 -9.48 19.88
N GLY A 79 2.87 -8.62 19.58
CA GLY A 79 3.96 -8.92 18.66
C GLY A 79 3.90 -8.21 17.31
N ALA A 80 2.93 -7.32 17.07
CA ALA A 80 3.01 -6.42 15.92
C ALA A 80 4.25 -5.51 16.07
N ARG A 81 5.05 -5.40 15.01
CA ARG A 81 6.27 -4.58 15.03
C ARG A 81 6.11 -3.38 14.10
N LEU A 82 6.00 -2.21 14.72
CA LEU A 82 5.98 -0.91 14.05
C LEU A 82 7.25 -0.13 14.39
N THR A 83 7.76 0.61 13.41
CA THR A 83 8.80 1.63 13.63
C THR A 83 8.20 2.88 14.26
N GLY A 84 9.04 3.78 14.78
CA GLY A 84 8.58 5.07 15.32
C GLY A 84 7.79 5.90 14.29
N LYS A 85 8.27 5.92 13.03
CA LYS A 85 7.59 6.61 11.92
C LYS A 85 6.25 5.97 11.58
N GLU A 86 6.18 4.64 11.51
CA GLU A 86 4.92 3.94 11.22
C GLU A 86 3.88 4.18 12.32
N ARG A 87 4.29 4.18 13.61
CA ARG A 87 3.38 4.54 14.71
C ARG A 87 2.85 5.96 14.57
N GLN A 88 3.71 6.90 14.19
CA GLN A 88 3.31 8.30 14.02
C GLN A 88 2.27 8.44 12.90
N VAL A 89 2.53 7.82 11.74
CA VAL A 89 1.61 7.84 10.59
C VAL A 89 0.24 7.27 10.98
N LEU A 90 0.22 6.09 11.60
CA LEU A 90 -1.04 5.48 12.06
C LEU A 90 -1.72 6.34 13.14
N GLY A 91 -0.96 6.92 14.07
CA GLY A 91 -1.50 7.78 15.11
C GLY A 91 -2.17 9.07 14.58
N ILE A 92 -1.66 9.65 13.49
CA ILE A 92 -2.30 10.77 12.80
C ILE A 92 -3.56 10.27 12.09
N TYR A 93 -3.44 9.19 11.32
CA TYR A 93 -4.55 8.58 10.57
C TYR A 93 -5.75 8.23 11.48
N TRP A 94 -5.53 7.68 12.67
CA TRP A 94 -6.60 7.36 13.62
C TRP A 94 -7.34 8.60 14.16
N LYS A 95 -6.64 9.74 14.31
CA LYS A 95 -7.25 10.99 14.81
C LYS A 95 -8.14 11.65 13.78
N GLU A 96 -7.88 11.41 12.51
CA GLU A 96 -8.60 12.05 11.39
C GLU A 96 -9.92 11.37 11.04
N ASN A 97 -10.31 10.36 11.83
CA ASN A 97 -11.49 9.53 11.65
C ASN A 97 -11.57 8.96 10.23
N PRO A 98 -10.89 7.84 9.95
CA PRO A 98 -10.70 7.34 8.59
C PRO A 98 -11.97 6.82 7.88
N LEU A 99 -13.12 6.87 8.55
CA LEU A 99 -14.44 6.59 7.95
C LEU A 99 -15.13 7.85 7.38
N LYS A 100 -14.53 9.04 7.53
CA LYS A 100 -15.05 10.30 6.96
C LYS A 100 -14.67 10.47 5.50
#